data_AF-A0A1H9W3E5-F1
#
_entry.id   AF-A0A1H9W3E5-F1
#
_cell.length_a   1.000
_cell.length_b   1.000
_cell.length_c   1.000
_cell.angle_alpha   90.00
_cell.angle_beta   90.00
_cell.angle_gamma   90.00
#
_symmetry.space_group_name_H-M   'P 1'
#
loop_
_entity.id
_entity.type
_entity.pdbx_description
1 polymer ?
#
loop_
_entity_poly.entity_id
_entity_poly.type
_entity_poly.pdbx_seq_one_letter_code
_entity_poly.pdbx_strand_id
1 'polypeptide(L)'
;MVIRQPHHGHAGAEQEREDRAGQEAPCGDVAAFALGVLDPAEQVAFSRHLAGCENCRRDAADFGEFAPVLRPVLRDDPPGGRRPCSIARSVLVVAAGVVVAIAAVLSVVESLASHADPVDVSTLIRAEPAHAELFPLLERG
;
A
#
# COMPACT_ATOMS: atom_id res chain seq x y z
N MET A 1 19.91 7.69 45.94
CA MET A 1 19.84 8.26 44.58
C MET A 1 20.25 7.16 43.61
N VAL A 2 19.25 6.50 43.00
CA VAL A 2 19.42 5.41 42.04
C VAL A 2 18.59 5.79 40.83
N ILE A 3 19.25 6.11 39.73
CA ILE A 3 18.60 6.54 38.49
C ILE A 3 18.32 5.26 37.70
N ARG A 4 17.07 4.79 37.69
CA ARG A 4 16.63 3.67 36.84
C ARG A 4 16.44 4.18 35.40
N GLN A 5 17.03 3.43 34.47
CA GLN A 5 16.87 3.60 33.03
C GLN A 5 15.39 3.48 32.60
N PRO A 6 14.95 4.22 31.57
CA PRO A 6 13.63 4.04 30.98
C PRO A 6 13.60 2.84 30.02
N HIS A 7 12.52 2.07 30.14
CA HIS A 7 12.22 0.83 29.42
C HIS A 7 11.88 1.06 27.94
N HIS A 8 12.20 0.03 27.14
CA HIS A 8 11.81 -0.17 25.74
C HIS A 8 10.32 0.08 25.48
N GLY A 9 10.02 0.98 24.54
CA GLY A 9 8.70 1.11 23.92
C GLY A 9 8.62 0.28 22.64
N HIS A 10 8.33 -1.01 22.77
CA HIS A 10 7.70 -1.77 21.68
C HIS A 10 6.19 -1.67 21.86
N ALA A 11 5.55 -0.85 21.02
CA ALA A 11 4.10 -0.85 20.86
C ALA A 11 3.79 -1.17 19.39
N GLY A 12 3.96 -2.45 19.03
CA GLY A 12 3.16 -3.05 17.99
C GLY A 12 1.82 -3.40 18.61
N ALA A 13 0.76 -2.72 18.20
CA ALA A 13 -0.63 -3.09 18.45
C ALA A 13 -1.55 -2.33 17.49
N GLU A 14 -1.29 -2.41 16.18
CA GLU A 14 -2.27 -2.09 15.14
C GLU A 14 -2.90 -3.38 14.59
N GLN A 15 -3.14 -4.33 15.49
CA GLN A 15 -3.72 -5.64 15.16
C GLN A 15 -4.85 -5.96 16.13
N GLU A 16 -5.73 -5.00 16.35
CA GLU A 16 -6.93 -5.16 17.21
C GLU A 16 -7.98 -4.11 16.84
N ARG A 17 -8.32 -4.03 15.55
CA ARG A 17 -9.58 -3.42 15.10
C ARG A 17 -10.25 -4.20 13.98
N GLU A 18 -10.01 -5.51 13.97
CA GLU A 18 -10.74 -6.50 13.16
C GLU A 18 -11.53 -7.42 14.10
N ASP A 19 -12.11 -6.85 15.16
CA ASP A 19 -12.84 -7.59 16.19
C ASP A 19 -14.14 -6.88 16.59
N ARG A 20 -14.87 -6.38 15.57
CA ARG A 20 -16.26 -5.90 15.67
C ARG A 20 -17.08 -6.23 14.41
N ALA A 21 -16.92 -7.44 13.88
CA ALA A 21 -17.92 -8.04 12.99
C ALA A 21 -18.82 -8.95 13.83
N GLY A 22 -19.72 -8.32 14.60
CA GLY A 22 -20.79 -9.04 15.28
C GLY A 22 -21.77 -9.62 14.26
N GLN A 23 -21.91 -10.96 14.28
CA GLN A 23 -23.20 -11.63 14.35
C GLN A 23 -24.18 -11.44 13.17
N GLU A 24 -23.69 -11.47 11.95
CA GLU A 24 -24.43 -12.02 10.80
C GLU A 24 -23.47 -13.01 10.14
N ALA A 25 -23.59 -14.31 10.48
CA ALA A 25 -22.77 -15.33 9.82
C ALA A 25 -23.04 -15.24 8.32
N PRO A 26 -22.05 -14.86 7.49
CA PRO A 26 -22.32 -14.65 6.07
C PRO A 26 -22.65 -16.02 5.49
N CYS A 27 -23.78 -16.14 4.80
CA CYS A 27 -24.02 -17.24 3.87
C CYS A 27 -22.97 -17.29 2.72
N GLY A 28 -21.91 -16.47 2.77
CA GLY A 28 -20.87 -16.36 1.76
C GLY A 28 -19.98 -17.60 1.63
N ASP A 29 -19.89 -18.44 2.67
CA ASP A 29 -18.94 -19.56 2.69
C ASP A 29 -19.55 -20.90 2.21
N VAL A 30 -20.78 -20.90 1.68
CA VAL A 30 -21.46 -22.13 1.22
C VAL A 30 -20.68 -22.83 0.11
N ALA A 31 -20.18 -22.07 -0.88
CA ALA A 31 -19.41 -22.64 -1.98
C ALA A 31 -18.08 -23.24 -1.47
N ALA A 32 -17.40 -22.54 -0.55
CA ALA A 32 -16.18 -23.03 0.07
C ALA A 32 -16.41 -24.33 0.87
N PHE A 33 -17.54 -24.40 1.59
CA PHE A 33 -17.99 -25.59 2.30
C PHE A 33 -18.26 -26.76 1.36
N ALA A 34 -19.02 -26.55 0.28
CA ALA A 34 -19.38 -27.59 -0.69
C ALA A 34 -18.16 -28.14 -1.46
N LEU A 35 -17.20 -27.25 -1.76
CA LEU A 35 -15.94 -27.60 -2.42
C LEU A 35 -14.93 -28.26 -1.45
N GLY A 36 -15.14 -28.13 -0.14
CA GLY A 36 -14.27 -28.71 0.89
C GLY A 36 -12.93 -27.99 1.01
N VAL A 37 -12.92 -26.67 0.77
CA VAL A 37 -11.71 -25.83 0.80
C VAL A 37 -11.59 -25.02 2.09
N LEU A 38 -12.61 -25.09 2.96
CA LEU A 38 -12.57 -24.51 4.30
C LEU A 38 -11.58 -25.27 5.19
N ASP A 39 -10.99 -24.55 6.14
CA ASP A 39 -10.21 -25.20 7.18
C ASP A 39 -11.10 -26.12 8.04
N PRO A 40 -10.54 -27.16 8.68
CA PRO A 40 -11.32 -28.11 9.46
C PRO A 40 -12.19 -27.48 10.56
N ALA A 41 -11.70 -26.40 11.19
CA ALA A 41 -12.43 -25.66 12.20
C ALA A 41 -13.65 -24.90 11.62
N GLU A 42 -13.47 -24.32 10.43
CA GLU A 42 -14.50 -23.58 9.71
C GLU A 42 -15.56 -24.53 9.14
N GLN A 43 -15.16 -25.71 8.65
CA GLN A 43 -16.07 -26.75 8.18
C GLN A 43 -17.05 -27.18 9.28
N VAL A 44 -16.55 -27.35 10.52
CA VAL A 44 -17.39 -27.69 11.69
C VAL A 44 -18.32 -26.53 12.05
N ALA A 45 -17.82 -25.30 12.08
CA ALA A 45 -18.62 -24.12 12.36
C ALA A 45 -19.76 -23.95 11.34
N PHE A 46 -19.46 -24.11 10.05
CA PHE A 46 -20.42 -24.00 8.96
C PHE A 46 -21.47 -25.13 8.97
N SER A 47 -21.07 -26.35 9.35
CA SER A 47 -22.02 -27.46 9.52
C SER A 47 -23.09 -27.18 10.58
N ARG A 48 -22.74 -26.44 11.64
CA ARG A 48 -23.69 -25.98 12.66
C ARG A 48 -24.65 -24.92 12.10
N HIS A 49 -24.17 -24.04 11.23
CA HIS A 49 -25.01 -23.06 10.54
C HIS A 49 -26.01 -23.74 9.59
N LEU A 50 -25.59 -24.78 8.86
CA LEU A 50 -26.47 -25.57 7.98
C LEU A 50 -27.61 -26.27 8.74
N ALA A 51 -27.43 -26.60 10.02
CA ALA A 51 -28.53 -27.13 10.82
C ALA A 51 -29.66 -26.10 11.03
N GLY A 52 -29.33 -24.81 11.08
CA GLY A 52 -30.27 -23.71 11.33
C GLY A 52 -30.79 -22.98 10.09
N CYS A 53 -30.15 -23.12 8.93
CA CYS A 53 -30.49 -22.37 7.72
C CYS A 53 -30.85 -23.28 6.54
N GLU A 54 -32.12 -23.28 6.12
CA GLU A 54 -32.61 -24.04 4.96
C GLU A 54 -32.07 -23.51 3.62
N ASN A 55 -31.87 -22.18 3.50
CA ASN A 55 -31.33 -21.59 2.27
C ASN A 55 -29.92 -22.11 1.98
N CYS A 56 -29.05 -22.04 2.99
CA CYS A 56 -27.67 -22.52 2.87
C CYS A 56 -27.61 -24.04 2.63
N ARG A 57 -28.60 -24.83 3.08
CA ARG A 57 -28.68 -26.26 2.74
C ARG A 57 -28.96 -26.49 1.26
N ARG A 58 -29.87 -25.72 0.66
CA ARG A 58 -30.16 -25.79 -0.78
C ARG A 58 -28.97 -25.32 -1.58
N ASP A 59 -28.43 -24.16 -1.24
CA ASP A 59 -27.25 -23.60 -1.89
C ASP A 59 -26.07 -24.61 -1.82
N ALA A 60 -25.85 -25.26 -0.67
CA ALA A 60 -24.80 -26.28 -0.52
C ALA A 60 -25.03 -27.51 -1.39
N ALA A 61 -26.28 -27.90 -1.61
CA ALA A 61 -26.64 -28.99 -2.52
C ALA A 61 -26.39 -28.59 -3.98
N ASP A 62 -26.80 -27.38 -4.37
CA ASP A 62 -26.61 -26.84 -5.72
C ASP A 62 -25.12 -26.71 -6.05
N PHE A 63 -24.30 -26.17 -5.14
CA PHE A 63 -22.84 -26.15 -5.31
C PHE A 63 -22.22 -27.55 -5.26
N GLY A 64 -22.82 -28.47 -4.50
CA GLY A 64 -22.43 -29.87 -4.43
C GLY A 64 -22.49 -30.60 -5.77
N GLU A 65 -23.38 -30.20 -6.68
CA GLU A 65 -23.46 -30.77 -8.04
C GLU A 65 -22.20 -30.44 -8.87
N PHE A 66 -21.61 -29.27 -8.67
CA PHE A 66 -20.41 -28.82 -9.39
C PHE A 66 -19.11 -29.27 -8.70
N ALA A 67 -19.16 -29.63 -7.41
CA ALA A 67 -17.98 -29.99 -6.63
C ALA A 67 -17.13 -31.12 -7.23
N PRO A 68 -17.67 -32.20 -7.83
CA PRO A 68 -16.87 -33.25 -8.46
C PRO A 68 -16.04 -32.74 -9.65
N VAL A 69 -16.57 -31.77 -10.40
CA VAL A 69 -15.90 -31.18 -11.58
C VAL A 69 -14.82 -30.19 -11.15
N LEU A 70 -15.05 -29.46 -10.06
CA LEU A 70 -14.15 -28.38 -9.60
C LEU A 70 -13.05 -28.87 -8.65
N ARG A 71 -13.27 -29.94 -7.87
CA ARG A 71 -12.27 -30.49 -6.93
C ARG A 71 -10.91 -30.81 -7.58
N PRO A 72 -10.82 -31.41 -8.78
CA PRO A 72 -9.53 -31.65 -9.43
C PRO A 72 -8.74 -30.37 -9.67
N VAL A 73 -9.41 -29.32 -10.17
CA VAL A 73 -8.78 -28.02 -10.46
C VAL A 73 -8.25 -27.36 -9.18
N LEU A 74 -8.99 -27.47 -8.09
CA LEU A 74 -8.61 -26.93 -6.77
C LEU A 74 -7.47 -27.72 -6.09
N ARG A 75 -7.26 -28.99 -6.45
CA ARG A 75 -6.12 -29.77 -5.95
C ARG A 75 -4.82 -29.38 -6.63
N ASP A 76 -4.88 -29.04 -7.91
CA ASP A 76 -3.72 -28.58 -8.68
C ASP A 76 -3.31 -27.16 -8.29
N ASP A 77 -4.28 -26.31 -7.90
CA ASP A 77 -4.05 -24.96 -7.38
C ASP A 77 -4.78 -24.76 -6.04
N PRO A 78 -4.11 -25.06 -4.89
CA PRO A 78 -4.74 -24.97 -3.58
C PRO A 78 -5.12 -23.52 -3.26
N PRO A 79 -6.39 -23.21 -2.95
CA PRO A 79 -6.80 -21.89 -2.53
C PRO A 79 -6.10 -21.57 -1.19
N GLY A 80 -5.33 -20.48 -1.17
CA GLY A 80 -4.48 -20.11 -0.02
C GLY A 80 -2.98 -20.27 -0.29
N GLY A 81 -2.60 -21.04 -1.32
CA GLY A 81 -1.31 -20.89 -1.95
C GLY A 81 -1.32 -19.60 -2.75
N ARG A 82 -0.92 -18.47 -2.14
CA ARG A 82 -0.56 -17.26 -2.88
C ARG A 82 0.66 -17.58 -3.77
N ARG A 83 0.51 -18.38 -4.82
CA ARG A 83 1.44 -18.38 -5.94
C ARG A 83 1.30 -16.96 -6.50
N PRO A 84 2.34 -16.11 -6.43
CA PRO A 84 2.26 -14.83 -7.10
C PRO A 84 1.99 -15.16 -8.57
N CYS A 85 0.79 -14.82 -9.05
CA CYS A 85 0.43 -14.97 -10.45
C CYS A 85 1.61 -14.42 -11.26
N SER A 86 2.04 -15.12 -12.31
CA SER A 86 3.14 -14.66 -13.16
C SER A 86 2.95 -13.19 -13.59
N ILE A 87 1.68 -12.79 -13.76
CA ILE A 87 1.21 -11.42 -14.00
C ILE A 87 1.50 -10.46 -12.83
N ALA A 88 1.23 -10.84 -11.59
CA ALA A 88 1.54 -10.02 -10.41
C ALA A 88 3.05 -9.85 -10.23
N ARG A 89 3.82 -10.92 -10.50
CA ARG A 89 5.29 -10.87 -10.48
C ARG A 89 5.84 -9.98 -11.60
N SER A 90 5.29 -10.05 -12.81
CA SER A 90 5.71 -9.17 -13.90
C SER A 90 5.38 -7.71 -13.62
N VAL A 91 4.19 -7.41 -13.07
CA VAL A 91 3.80 -6.04 -12.68
C VAL A 91 4.75 -5.51 -11.61
N LEU A 92 5.12 -6.32 -10.62
CA LEU A 92 6.05 -5.93 -9.57
C LEU A 92 7.46 -5.65 -10.11
N VAL A 93 7.95 -6.46 -11.05
CA VAL A 93 9.24 -6.23 -11.72
C VAL A 93 9.22 -4.95 -12.56
N VAL A 94 8.13 -4.70 -13.30
CA VAL A 94 7.95 -3.47 -14.08
C VAL A 94 7.91 -2.25 -13.16
N ALA A 95 7.14 -2.31 -12.07
CA ALA A 95 7.04 -1.22 -11.10
C ALA A 95 8.41 -0.92 -10.47
N ALA A 96 9.16 -1.96 -10.07
CA ALA A 96 10.52 -1.81 -9.57
C ALA A 96 11.45 -1.16 -10.61
N GLY A 97 11.36 -1.58 -11.87
CA GLY A 97 12.12 -0.97 -12.97
C GLY A 97 11.81 0.50 -13.20
N VAL A 98 10.52 0.87 -13.15
CA VAL A 98 10.08 2.27 -13.29
C VAL A 98 10.63 3.14 -12.15
N VAL A 99 10.57 2.66 -10.91
CA VAL A 99 11.11 3.40 -9.75
C VAL A 99 12.62 3.62 -9.89
N VAL A 100 13.38 2.60 -10.30
CA VAL A 100 14.82 2.72 -10.54
C VAL A 100 15.12 3.71 -11.66
N ALA A 101 14.36 3.68 -12.76
CA ALA A 101 14.53 4.63 -13.86
C ALA A 101 14.25 6.08 -13.43
N ILE A 102 13.17 6.31 -12.66
CA ILE A 102 12.85 7.64 -12.11
C ILE A 102 13.98 8.12 -11.20
N ALA A 103 14.47 7.27 -10.29
CA ALA A 103 15.57 7.62 -9.39
C ALA A 103 16.85 8.00 -10.15
N ALA A 104 17.19 7.24 -11.21
CA ALA A 104 18.35 7.54 -12.04
C ALA A 104 18.23 8.91 -12.75
N VAL A 105 17.06 9.23 -13.29
CA VAL A 105 16.80 10.53 -13.93
C VAL A 105 16.93 11.67 -12.92
N LEU A 106 16.34 11.52 -11.73
CA LEU A 106 16.42 12.53 -10.68
C LEU A 106 17.87 12.76 -10.23
N SER A 107 18.68 11.71 -10.07
CA SER A 107 20.12 11.87 -9.78
C SER A 107 20.88 12.65 -10.85
N VAL A 108 20.56 12.46 -12.14
CA VAL A 108 21.18 13.24 -13.23
C VAL A 108 20.75 14.70 -13.16
N VAL A 109 19.45 14.96 -12.94
CA VAL A 109 18.92 16.32 -12.80
C VAL A 109 19.59 17.05 -11.64
N GLU A 110 19.78 16.38 -10.51
CA GLU A 110 20.42 16.97 -9.33
C GLU A 110 21.92 17.20 -9.52
N SER A 111 22.60 16.32 -10.26
CA SER A 111 23.99 16.54 -10.67
C SER A 111 24.11 17.76 -11.60
N LEU A 112 23.21 17.91 -12.57
CA LEU A 112 23.17 19.08 -13.46
C LEU A 112 22.82 20.36 -12.69
N ALA A 113 21.89 20.30 -11.74
CA ALA A 113 21.54 21.42 -10.88
C ALA A 113 22.70 21.81 -9.94
N SER A 114 23.47 20.84 -9.43
CA SER A 114 24.68 21.10 -8.63
C SER A 114 25.84 21.67 -9.44
N HIS A 115 25.89 21.40 -10.75
CA HIS A 115 26.87 21.97 -11.68
C HIS A 115 26.44 23.32 -12.27
N ALA A 116 25.16 23.68 -12.16
CA ALA A 116 24.73 25.04 -12.43
C ALA A 116 25.18 25.91 -11.25
N ASP A 117 26.29 26.62 -11.44
CA ASP A 117 26.72 27.68 -10.52
C ASP A 117 25.49 28.56 -10.23
N PRO A 118 25.07 28.74 -8.97
CA PRO A 118 23.97 29.66 -8.67
C PRO A 118 24.45 31.03 -9.09
N VAL A 119 23.93 31.54 -10.22
CA VAL A 119 24.12 32.93 -10.61
C VAL A 119 23.64 33.74 -9.42
N ASP A 120 24.59 34.33 -8.70
CA ASP A 120 24.34 35.07 -7.46
C ASP A 120 23.50 36.29 -7.80
N VAL A 121 22.18 36.12 -7.75
CA VAL A 121 21.20 37.18 -7.97
C VAL A 121 21.34 38.29 -6.91
N SER A 122 22.12 38.04 -5.85
CA SER A 122 22.50 39.03 -4.84
C SER A 122 23.37 40.16 -5.39
N THR A 123 24.11 39.95 -6.49
CA THR A 123 24.87 41.03 -7.17
C THR A 123 24.00 41.95 -8.04
N LEU A 124 22.77 41.56 -8.40
CA LEU A 124 21.87 42.40 -9.20
C LEU A 124 20.97 43.34 -8.37
N ILE A 125 20.96 43.23 -7.04
CA ILE A 125 20.18 44.10 -6.14
C ILE A 125 21.08 45.12 -5.40
N ARG A 126 22.32 45.34 -5.84
CA ARG A 126 23.16 46.45 -5.34
C ARG A 126 23.24 47.57 -6.38
N ALA A 127 22.13 48.29 -6.55
CA ALA A 127 22.17 49.62 -7.17
C ALA A 127 22.95 50.55 -6.22
N GLU A 128 24.14 50.93 -6.66
CA GLU A 128 25.01 51.93 -6.04
C GLU A 128 24.27 53.28 -5.99
N PRO A 129 24.10 53.94 -4.82
CA PRO A 129 23.68 55.33 -4.80
C PRO A 129 24.86 56.17 -5.26
N ALA A 130 24.82 56.58 -6.54
CA ALA A 130 25.81 57.48 -7.10
C ALA A 130 25.93 58.73 -6.22
N HIS A 131 27.16 58.96 -5.75
CA HIS A 131 27.62 60.15 -5.07
C HIS A 131 27.10 61.41 -5.78
N ALA A 132 26.45 62.28 -5.00
CA ALA A 132 26.07 63.63 -5.40
C ALA A 132 27.33 64.50 -5.53
N GLU A 133 28.04 64.37 -6.65
CA GLU A 133 29.08 65.31 -7.07
C GLU A 133 28.43 66.59 -7.61
N LEU A 134 28.24 67.54 -6.69
CA LEU A 134 28.65 68.95 -6.80
C LEU A 134 28.78 69.53 -8.24
N PHE A 135 27.69 70.11 -8.78
CA PHE A 135 27.77 71.03 -9.93
C PHE A 135 27.34 72.46 -9.52
N PRO A 136 28.24 73.45 -9.60
CA PRO A 136 27.89 74.86 -9.47
C PRO A 136 27.70 75.49 -10.87
N LEU A 137 26.46 75.72 -11.28
CA LEU A 137 26.08 76.70 -12.31
C LEU A 137 24.66 77.18 -11.95
N LEU A 138 24.49 78.15 -11.04
CA LEU A 138 24.48 79.59 -11.34
C LEU A 138 23.68 79.94 -12.61
N GLU A 139 22.39 79.59 -12.62
CA GLU A 139 21.37 80.41 -13.26
C GLU A 139 21.04 81.62 -12.35
N ARG A 140 21.47 82.81 -12.77
CA ARG A 140 20.96 84.13 -12.35
C ARG A 140 21.28 85.05 -13.53
N GLY A 141 20.31 85.52 -14.30
CA GLY A 141 19.23 86.41 -13.86
C GLY A 141 19.60 87.79 -14.36
#